data_AF-A0A4U3LYW3-F1
#
_entry.id   AF-A0A4U3LYW3-F1
#
_cell.length_a   1.000
_cell.length_b   1.000
_cell.length_c   1.000
_cell.angle_alpha   90.00
_cell.angle_beta   90.00
_cell.angle_gamma   90.00
#
_symmetry.space_group_name_H-M   'P 1'
#
loop_
_entity.id
_entity.type
_entity.pdbx_description
1 polymer ?
#
loop_
_entity_poly.entity_id
_entity_poly.type
_entity_poly.pdbx_seq_one_letter_code
_entity_poly.pdbx_strand_id
1 'polypeptide(L)'
;MSDIEELWTRLAAGGVSAMVKIDHERFAEGGRPWTLLLSGPPLGDGFVRAEEASLRRCLEVGLTRLADKAEGEWGWVSEYLG
;
A
#
# COMPACT_ATOMS: atom_id res chain seq x y z
N MET A 1 -2.71 5.38 15.35
CA MET A 1 -3.03 5.40 13.91
C MET A 1 -2.36 6.63 13.34
N SER A 2 -1.23 6.46 12.64
CA SER A 2 -0.69 7.58 11.85
C SER A 2 -1.73 8.03 10.84
N ASP A 3 -1.69 9.32 10.54
CA ASP A 3 -2.55 9.96 9.57
C ASP A 3 -2.37 9.30 8.19
N ILE A 4 -3.48 9.08 7.48
CA ILE A 4 -3.45 8.54 6.12
C ILE A 4 -2.68 9.51 5.19
N GLU A 5 -2.77 10.82 5.44
CA GLU A 5 -2.04 11.84 4.69
C GLU A 5 -0.53 11.73 4.94
N GLU A 6 -0.12 11.47 6.18
CA GLU A 6 1.29 11.25 6.52
C GLU A 6 1.85 10.03 5.79
N LEU A 7 1.12 8.91 5.79
CA LEU A 7 1.54 7.70 5.07
C LEU A 7 1.74 7.98 3.57
N TRP A 8 0.79 8.66 2.93
CA TRP A 8 0.89 8.99 1.51
C TRP A 8 2.04 9.95 1.23
N THR A 9 2.27 10.91 2.12
CA THR A 9 3.39 11.85 2.01
C THR A 9 4.74 11.14 2.12
N ARG A 10 4.88 10.18 3.04
CA ARG A 10 6.10 9.36 3.17
C ARG A 10 6.34 8.50 1.92
N LEU A 11 5.29 7.87 1.38
CA LEU A 11 5.39 7.11 0.13
C LEU A 11 5.84 8.00 -1.04
N ALA A 12 5.23 9.18 -1.19
CA ALA A 12 5.60 10.14 -2.23
C ALA A 12 7.05 10.63 -2.07
N ALA A 13 7.50 10.92 -0.83
CA ALA A 13 8.88 11.30 -0.55
C ALA A 13 9.88 10.19 -0.90
N GLY A 14 9.48 8.92 -0.76
CA GLY A 14 10.23 7.75 -1.21
C GLY A 14 10.15 7.48 -2.71
N GLY A 15 9.53 8.35 -3.52
CA GLY A 15 9.37 8.15 -4.96
C GLY A 15 8.30 7.14 -5.35
N VAL A 16 7.38 6.79 -4.44
CA VAL A 16 6.29 5.85 -4.69
C VAL A 16 4.99 6.62 -4.97
N SER A 17 4.41 6.37 -6.15
CA SER A 17 3.02 6.70 -6.44
C SER A 17 2.11 5.66 -5.79
N ALA A 18 1.08 6.11 -5.07
CA ALA A 18 0.19 5.24 -4.32
C ALA A 18 -1.29 5.54 -4.63
N MET A 19 -2.06 4.49 -4.86
CA MET A 19 -3.52 4.56 -5.04
C MET A 19 -4.20 3.52 -4.18
N VAL A 20 -5.23 3.96 -3.43
CA VAL A 20 -6.19 3.06 -2.78
C VAL A 20 -7.55 3.19 -3.46
N LYS A 21 -8.19 2.05 -3.73
CA LYS A 21 -9.53 1.96 -4.30
C LYS A 21 -10.39 1.06 -3.43
N ILE A 22 -11.66 1.42 -3.24
CA ILE A 22 -12.71 0.49 -2.81
C ILE A 22 -13.65 0.23 -3.99
N ASP A 23 -13.89 -1.04 -4.28
CA ASP A 23 -14.74 -1.49 -5.37
C ASP A 23 -16.13 -1.88 -4.84
N HIS A 24 -17.18 -1.17 -5.28
CA HIS A 24 -18.52 -1.32 -4.72
C HIS A 24 -19.21 -2.64 -5.10
N GLU A 25 -18.91 -3.20 -6.28
CA GLU A 25 -19.47 -4.48 -6.73
C GLU A 25 -18.88 -5.62 -5.88
N ARG A 26 -17.56 -5.64 -5.71
CA ARG A 26 -16.88 -6.61 -4.83
C ARG A 26 -17.29 -6.46 -3.37
N PHE A 27 -17.64 -5.25 -2.94
CA PHE A 27 -18.13 -4.99 -1.60
C PHE A 27 -19.52 -5.60 -1.42
N ALA A 28 -20.43 -5.40 -2.38
CA ALA A 28 -21.77 -5.98 -2.37
C ALA A 28 -21.75 -7.53 -2.37
N GLU A 29 -20.74 -8.13 -2.99
CA GLU A 29 -20.52 -9.59 -3.00
C GLU A 29 -19.83 -10.14 -1.74
N GLY A 30 -19.44 -9.29 -0.79
CA GLY A 30 -18.72 -9.71 0.43
C GLY A 30 -17.29 -10.20 0.19
N GLY A 31 -16.68 -9.78 -0.93
CA GLY A 31 -15.34 -10.22 -1.36
C GLY A 31 -14.18 -9.40 -0.77
N ARG A 32 -13.18 -9.12 -1.61
CA ARG A 32 -12.00 -8.29 -1.29
C ARG A 32 -12.08 -6.96 -2.07
N PRO A 33 -12.81 -5.96 -1.56
CA PRO A 33 -13.12 -4.74 -2.31
C PRO A 33 -11.98 -3.73 -2.28
N TRP A 34 -11.06 -3.81 -1.32
CA TRP A 34 -9.97 -2.87 -1.18
C TRP A 34 -8.81 -3.27 -2.07
N THR A 35 -8.33 -2.33 -2.88
CA THR A 35 -7.13 -2.48 -3.71
C THR A 35 -6.13 -1.38 -3.36
N LEU A 36 -4.90 -1.77 -3.05
CA LEU A 36 -3.75 -0.86 -2.97
C LEU A 36 -2.83 -1.13 -4.14
N LEU A 37 -2.46 -0.08 -4.87
CA LEU A 37 -1.49 -0.12 -5.96
C LEU A 37 -0.34 0.83 -5.63
N LEU A 38 0.88 0.33 -5.70
CA LEU A 38 2.12 1.10 -5.48
C LEU A 38 3.05 0.89 -6.67
N SER A 39 3.62 1.97 -7.17
CA SER A 39 4.56 1.97 -8.29
C SER A 39 5.55 3.10 -8.16
N GLY A 40 6.71 2.99 -8.79
CA GLY A 40 7.69 4.07 -8.84
C GLY A 40 9.11 3.54 -9.00
N PRO A 41 10.10 4.42 -9.17
CA PRO A 41 11.49 4.04 -9.37
C PRO A 41 12.05 3.00 -8.37
N PRO A 42 11.72 3.04 -7.06
CA PRO A 42 12.18 2.02 -6.11
C PRO A 42 11.75 0.59 -6.44
N LEU A 43 10.68 0.41 -7.22
CA LEU A 43 10.17 -0.90 -7.66
C LEU A 43 10.62 -1.27 -9.08
N GLY A 44 11.46 -0.47 -9.73
CA GLY A 44 11.88 -0.64 -11.12
C GLY A 44 10.68 -0.65 -12.08
N ASP A 45 10.65 -1.63 -13.00
CA ASP A 45 9.53 -1.85 -13.94
C ASP A 45 8.32 -2.54 -13.28
N GLY A 46 8.41 -2.86 -11.98
CA GLY A 46 7.38 -3.57 -11.23
C GLY A 46 6.35 -2.67 -10.55
N PHE A 47 5.35 -3.32 -9.96
CA PHE A 47 4.40 -2.70 -9.05
C PHE A 47 4.03 -3.65 -7.91
N VAL A 48 3.55 -3.08 -6.81
CA VAL A 48 2.89 -3.83 -5.75
C VAL A 48 1.39 -3.64 -5.87
N ARG A 49 0.66 -4.76 -5.88
CA ARG A 49 -0.81 -4.78 -5.77
C ARG A 49 -1.22 -5.65 -4.60
N ALA A 50 -2.09 -5.13 -3.75
CA ALA A 50 -2.75 -5.88 -2.68
C ALA A 50 -4.27 -5.76 -2.84
N GLU A 51 -4.99 -6.86 -2.63
CA GLU A 51 -6.46 -6.92 -2.68
C GLU A 51 -6.97 -7.65 -1.45
N GLU A 52 -7.68 -6.94 -0.57
CA GLU A 52 -8.06 -7.44 0.75
C GLU A 52 -9.48 -7.05 1.17
N ALA A 53 -9.99 -7.74 2.19
CA ALA A 53 -11.34 -7.52 2.72
C ALA A 53 -11.48 -6.20 3.51
N SER A 54 -10.37 -5.60 3.96
CA SER A 54 -10.37 -4.35 4.71
C SER A 54 -9.21 -3.43 4.28
N LEU A 55 -9.38 -2.12 4.47
CA LEU A 55 -8.32 -1.13 4.23
C LEU A 55 -7.05 -1.48 4.99
N ARG A 56 -7.18 -1.76 6.30
CA ARG A 56 -6.06 -2.10 7.18
C ARG A 56 -5.24 -3.26 6.63
N ARG A 57 -5.90 -4.37 6.29
CA ARG A 57 -5.21 -5.56 5.76
C ARG A 57 -4.60 -5.29 4.39
N CYS A 58 -5.24 -4.46 3.57
CA CYS A 58 -4.71 -4.04 2.28
C CYS A 58 -3.41 -3.23 2.44
N LEU A 59 -3.38 -2.30 3.40
CA LEU A 59 -2.18 -1.54 3.77
C LEU A 59 -1.09 -2.46 4.33
N GLU A 60 -1.41 -3.35 5.27
CA GLU A 60 -0.45 -4.31 5.84
C GLU A 60 0.23 -5.16 4.76
N VAL A 61 -0.57 -5.78 3.88
CA VAL A 61 -0.06 -6.64 2.80
C VAL A 61 0.73 -5.83 1.77
N GLY A 62 0.23 -4.66 1.36
CA GLY A 62 0.89 -3.87 0.34
C GLY A 62 2.17 -3.18 0.82
N LEU A 63 2.19 -2.65 2.04
CA LEU A 63 3.38 -2.01 2.61
C LEU A 63 4.47 -3.05 2.95
N THR A 64 4.10 -4.24 3.44
CA THR A 64 5.05 -5.34 3.63
C THR A 64 5.71 -5.71 2.29
N ARG A 65 4.91 -5.90 1.24
CA ARG A 65 5.42 -6.21 -0.11
C ARG A 65 6.26 -5.08 -0.71
N LEU A 66 5.97 -3.83 -0.37
CA LEU A 66 6.81 -2.69 -0.76
C LEU A 66 8.17 -2.81 -0.11
N ALA A 67 8.23 -2.96 1.21
CA ALA A 67 9.48 -3.06 1.96
C ALA A 67 10.34 -4.25 1.52
N ASP A 68 9.72 -5.37 1.12
CA ASP A 68 10.42 -6.56 0.64
C ASP A 68 11.05 -6.39 -0.76
N LYS A 69 10.46 -5.53 -1.61
CA LYS A 69 10.80 -5.45 -3.04
C LYS A 69 11.50 -4.17 -3.45
N ALA A 70 11.26 -3.08 -2.73
CA ALA A 70 11.72 -1.77 -3.12
C ALA A 70 13.16 -1.54 -2.67
N GLU A 71 13.95 -0.91 -3.53
CA GLU A 71 15.28 -0.42 -3.16
C GLU A 71 15.14 0.83 -2.27
N GLY A 72 16.03 0.99 -1.27
CA GLY A 72 16.06 2.15 -0.37
C GLY A 72 15.63 1.88 1.08
N GLU A 73 15.46 2.95 1.85
CA GLU A 73 15.20 2.90 3.30
C GLU A 73 13.68 2.77 3.60
N TRP A 74 13.23 1.54 3.80
CA TRP A 74 11.82 1.20 4.10
C TRP A 74 11.59 0.78 5.56
N GLY A 75 12.57 0.98 6.45
CA GLY A 75 12.50 0.56 7.86
C GLY A 75 11.29 1.13 8.62
N TRP A 76 10.86 2.34 8.26
CA TRP A 76 9.67 3.01 8.82
C TRP A 76 8.36 2.24 8.59
N VAL A 77 8.30 1.34 7.60
CA VAL A 77 7.11 0.51 7.35
C VAL A 77 6.79 -0.36 8.56
N SER A 78 7.81 -0.93 9.20
CA SER A 78 7.63 -1.77 10.40
C SER A 78 7.06 -0.97 11.57
N GLU A 79 7.49 0.29 11.72
CA GLU A 79 6.99 1.22 12.74
C GLU A 79 5.55 1.65 12.47
N TYR A 80 5.18 1.85 11.19
CA TYR A 80 3.81 2.21 10.81
C TYR A 80 2.81 1.07 11.01
N LEU A 81 3.26 -0.19 10.84
CA LEU A 81 2.41 -1.37 10.97
C LEU A 81 2.28 -1.91 12.40
N GLY A 82 3.17 -1.51 13.31
CA GLY A 82 3.12 -1.83 14.75
C GLY A 82 2.06 -1.05 15.51
#